data_AF-A0A5N4W630-F1
#
_entry.id   AF-A0A5N4W630-F1
#
_cell.length_a   1.000
_cell.length_b   1.000
_cell.length_c   1.000
_cell.angle_alpha   90.00
_cell.angle_beta   90.00
_cell.angle_gamma   90.00
#
_symmetry.space_group_name_H-M   'P 1'
#
loop_
_entity.id
_entity.type
_entity.pdbx_description
1 polymer ?
#
loop_
_entity_poly.entity_id
_entity_poly.type
_entity_poly.pdbx_seq_one_letter_code
_entity_poly.pdbx_strand_id
1 'polypeptide(L)'
;MKKIYFLAIVAALAGCSEKKPLTPEEQWHGYCTSMGNAARSIMLDRQSAIEKNKAIEHANKIDDEFTKKFILDIIEQVYAMPEVQIKQDKDAAREQIKTQITEKCLITPHDKLPEYKQF
;
A
#
# COMPACT_ATOMS: atom_id res chain seq x y z
N MET A 1 -37.78 9.25 44.51
CA MET A 1 -36.41 9.79 44.66
C MET A 1 -35.49 8.83 43.94
N LYS A 2 -35.32 8.92 42.62
CA LYS A 2 -34.45 9.82 41.82
C LYS A 2 -32.98 9.76 42.26
N LYS A 3 -32.13 9.42 41.27
CA LYS A 3 -30.67 9.51 41.21
C LYS A 3 -29.92 8.34 41.84
N ILE A 4 -29.61 7.28 41.08
CA ILE A 4 -28.23 6.75 40.84
C ILE A 4 -28.29 5.81 39.61
N TYR A 5 -28.49 6.34 38.41
CA TYR A 5 -28.36 5.57 37.15
C TYR A 5 -27.60 6.42 36.13
N PHE A 6 -26.39 6.89 36.46
CA PHE A 6 -25.62 7.73 35.51
C PHE A 6 -24.10 7.70 35.70
N LEU A 7 -23.54 6.67 36.35
CA LEU A 7 -22.09 6.59 36.59
C LEU A 7 -21.38 5.41 35.90
N ALA A 8 -22.10 4.49 35.26
CA ALA A 8 -21.49 3.32 34.60
C ALA A 8 -21.23 3.52 33.09
N ILE A 9 -21.78 4.56 32.45
CA ILE A 9 -21.68 4.74 30.98
C ILE A 9 -20.45 5.57 30.58
N VAL A 10 -19.86 6.36 31.49
CA VAL A 10 -18.72 7.24 31.16
C VAL A 10 -17.39 6.48 31.09
N ALA A 11 -17.24 5.35 31.77
CA ALA A 11 -16.02 4.54 31.71
C ALA A 11 -15.86 3.78 30.38
N ALA A 12 -16.93 3.55 29.63
CA ALA A 12 -16.88 2.89 28.33
C ALA A 12 -16.38 3.81 27.19
N LEU A 13 -16.37 5.14 27.39
CA LEU A 13 -15.87 6.10 26.40
C LEU A 13 -14.37 6.41 26.55
N ALA A 14 -13.75 6.01 27.67
CA ALA A 14 -12.29 6.01 27.82
C ALA A 14 -11.62 4.80 27.13
N GLY A 15 -12.40 3.91 26.50
CA GLY A 15 -11.92 2.76 25.74
C GLY A 15 -11.36 3.07 24.36
N CYS A 16 -11.43 4.33 23.91
CA CYS A 16 -10.61 4.82 22.80
C CYS A 16 -9.19 5.12 23.31
N SER A 17 -8.46 4.07 23.70
CA SER A 17 -7.01 4.17 23.82
C SER A 17 -6.49 4.67 22.47
N GLU A 18 -5.98 5.90 22.43
CA GLU A 18 -5.26 6.40 21.25
C GLU A 18 -4.21 5.36 20.89
N LYS A 19 -4.32 4.77 19.70
CA LYS A 19 -3.36 3.76 19.25
C LYS A 19 -1.96 4.37 19.40
N LYS A 20 -1.07 3.65 20.08
CA LYS A 20 0.33 4.07 20.22
C LYS A 20 0.86 4.44 18.82
N PRO A 21 1.50 5.60 18.66
CA PRO A 21 2.10 5.96 17.38
C PRO A 21 3.11 4.89 16.99
N LEU A 22 3.05 4.46 15.73
CA LEU A 22 3.96 3.46 15.16
C LEU A 22 5.41 3.97 15.24
N THR A 23 6.36 3.07 15.46
CA THR A 23 7.79 3.43 15.33
C THR A 23 8.13 3.73 13.86
N PRO A 24 9.23 4.45 13.57
CA PRO A 24 9.66 4.69 12.19
C PRO A 24 9.79 3.40 11.36
N GLU A 25 10.28 2.32 11.96
CA GLU A 25 10.43 1.02 11.32
C GLU A 25 9.07 0.37 11.01
N GLU A 26 8.11 0.46 11.94
CA GLU A 26 6.74 -0.03 11.72
C GLU A 26 6.02 0.79 10.63
N GLN A 27 6.25 2.10 10.59
CA GLN A 27 5.74 2.97 9.52
C GLN A 27 6.37 2.61 8.17
N TRP A 28 7.69 2.37 8.13
CA TRP A 28 8.37 1.95 6.90
C TRP A 28 7.86 0.60 6.40
N HIS A 29 7.73 -0.37 7.30
CA HIS A 29 7.17 -1.67 6.96
C HIS A 29 5.74 -1.57 6.43
N GLY A 30 4.92 -0.70 7.06
CA GLY A 30 3.58 -0.37 6.58
C GLY A 30 3.59 0.25 5.19
N TYR A 31 4.46 1.21 4.93
CA TYR A 31 4.63 1.84 3.61
C TYR A 31 4.99 0.80 2.55
N CYS A 32 5.97 -0.05 2.83
CA CYS A 32 6.41 -1.08 1.89
C CYS A 32 5.33 -2.14 1.63
N THR A 33 4.52 -2.47 2.64
CA THR A 33 3.33 -3.31 2.45
C THR A 33 2.33 -2.65 1.50
N SER A 34 2.09 -1.34 1.64
CA SER A 34 1.26 -0.58 0.70
C SER A 34 1.85 -0.55 -0.72
N MET A 35 3.18 -0.46 -0.88
CA MET A 35 3.82 -0.55 -2.19
C MET A 35 3.65 -1.92 -2.85
N GLY A 36 3.77 -3.00 -2.07
CA GLY A 36 3.45 -4.35 -2.55
C GLY A 36 1.99 -4.48 -3.00
N ASN A 37 1.06 -3.93 -2.22
CA ASN A 37 -0.36 -3.92 -2.58
C ASN A 37 -0.64 -3.08 -3.84
N ALA A 38 0.05 -1.95 -4.00
CA ALA A 38 -0.03 -1.15 -5.23
C ALA A 38 0.44 -1.96 -6.44
N ALA A 39 1.55 -2.69 -6.33
CA ALA A 39 2.03 -3.57 -7.39
C ALA A 39 1.04 -4.68 -7.76
N ARG A 40 0.39 -5.27 -6.74
CA ARG A 40 -0.69 -6.24 -6.93
C ARG A 40 -1.85 -5.65 -7.73
N SER A 41 -2.26 -4.43 -7.41
CA SER A 41 -3.34 -3.72 -8.10
C SER A 41 -2.95 -3.33 -9.52
N ILE A 42 -1.73 -2.85 -9.75
CA ILE A 42 -1.23 -2.53 -11.09
C ILE A 42 -1.16 -3.79 -11.98
N MET A 43 -0.78 -4.94 -11.41
CA MET A 43 -0.87 -6.22 -12.12
C MET A 43 -2.31 -6.58 -12.47
N LEU A 44 -3.26 -6.39 -11.54
CA LEU A 44 -4.68 -6.61 -11.81
C LEU A 44 -5.19 -5.69 -12.93
N ASP A 45 -4.76 -4.42 -12.95
CA ASP A 45 -5.11 -3.47 -14.00
C ASP A 45 -4.58 -3.95 -15.37
N ARG A 46 -3.33 -4.41 -15.42
CA ARG A 46 -2.76 -5.01 -16.64
C ARG A 46 -3.53 -6.26 -17.08
N GLN A 47 -3.88 -7.14 -16.13
CA GLN A 47 -4.71 -8.33 -16.41
C GLN A 47 -6.11 -7.97 -16.91
N SER A 48 -6.59 -6.78 -16.56
CA SER A 48 -7.85 -6.17 -17.02
C SER A 48 -7.69 -5.36 -18.31
N ALA A 49 -6.54 -5.49 -19.00
CA ALA A 49 -6.21 -4.79 -20.24
C ALA A 49 -6.20 -3.26 -20.13
N ILE A 50 -5.86 -2.71 -18.97
CA ILE A 50 -5.49 -1.30 -18.87
C ILE A 50 -4.15 -1.11 -19.58
N GLU A 51 -4.08 -0.07 -20.41
CA GLU A 51 -2.88 0.30 -21.16
C GLU A 51 -1.82 0.94 -20.25
N LYS A 52 -0.55 0.68 -20.53
CA LYS A 52 0.59 1.22 -19.75
C LYS A 52 0.52 2.74 -19.59
N ASN A 53 0.21 3.45 -20.66
CA ASN A 53 0.13 4.91 -20.66
C ASN A 53 -0.97 5.42 -19.71
N LYS A 54 -2.07 4.67 -19.52
CA LYS A 54 -3.13 5.02 -18.57
C LYS A 54 -2.71 4.80 -17.12
N ALA A 55 -1.96 3.73 -16.86
CA ALA A 55 -1.34 3.52 -15.55
C ALA A 55 -0.34 4.65 -15.22
N ILE A 56 0.50 5.05 -16.18
CA ILE A 56 1.44 6.19 -16.03
C ILE A 56 0.68 7.51 -15.78
N GLU A 57 -0.37 7.79 -16.56
CA GLU A 57 -1.21 8.98 -16.38
C GLU A 57 -1.81 9.05 -14.97
N HIS A 58 -2.24 7.91 -14.43
CA HIS A 58 -2.75 7.82 -13.06
C HIS A 58 -1.64 8.04 -12.02
N ALA A 59 -0.49 7.39 -12.16
CA ALA A 59 0.64 7.54 -11.25
C ALA A 59 1.21 8.96 -11.19
N ASN A 60 1.15 9.71 -12.29
CA ASN A 60 1.60 11.10 -12.35
C ASN A 60 0.75 12.08 -11.51
N LYS A 61 -0.38 11.62 -10.95
CA LYS A 61 -1.22 12.40 -10.02
C LYS A 61 -0.77 12.29 -8.56
N ILE A 62 0.27 11.49 -8.27
CA ILE A 62 0.85 11.35 -6.94
C ILE A 62 1.77 12.53 -6.67
N ASP A 63 1.53 13.26 -5.59
CA ASP A 63 2.30 14.46 -5.22
C ASP A 63 3.66 14.11 -4.59
N ASP A 64 3.74 13.06 -3.79
CA ASP A 64 5.00 12.62 -3.18
C ASP A 64 5.93 12.02 -4.24
N GLU A 65 7.02 12.73 -4.54
CA GLU A 65 7.94 12.37 -5.63
C GLU A 65 8.64 11.03 -5.41
N PHE A 66 8.89 10.64 -4.15
CA PHE A 66 9.46 9.31 -3.85
C PHE A 66 8.47 8.20 -4.22
N THR A 67 7.23 8.30 -3.73
CA THR A 67 6.15 7.35 -4.00
C THR A 67 5.84 7.31 -5.49
N LYS A 68 5.72 8.46 -6.15
CA LYS A 68 5.49 8.56 -7.59
C LYS A 68 6.57 7.84 -8.38
N LYS A 69 7.85 8.12 -8.09
CA LYS A 69 8.98 7.45 -8.75
C LYS A 69 8.94 5.93 -8.52
N PHE A 70 8.64 5.50 -7.31
CA PHE A 70 8.54 4.08 -6.97
C PHE A 70 7.38 3.38 -7.69
N ILE A 71 6.21 4.02 -7.76
CA ILE A 71 5.04 3.51 -8.50
C ILE A 71 5.30 3.46 -10.01
N LEU A 72 5.97 4.46 -10.59
CA LEU A 72 6.37 4.43 -11.99
C LEU A 72 7.30 3.25 -12.29
N ASP A 73 8.27 2.97 -11.41
CA ASP A 73 9.14 1.80 -11.53
C ASP A 73 8.37 0.47 -11.40
N ILE A 74 7.36 0.40 -10.52
CA ILE A 74 6.46 -0.76 -10.44
C ILE A 74 5.69 -0.94 -11.76
N ILE A 75 5.19 0.13 -12.37
CA ILE A 75 4.50 0.05 -13.67
C ILE A 75 5.45 -0.48 -14.74
N GLU A 76 6.67 0.02 -14.81
CA GLU A 76 7.67 -0.50 -15.76
C GLU A 76 7.91 -2.00 -15.58
N GLN A 77 8.15 -2.45 -14.34
CA GLN A 77 8.35 -3.86 -14.02
C GLN A 77 7.11 -4.70 -14.36
N VAL A 78 5.91 -4.22 -13.99
CA VAL A 78 4.67 -4.93 -14.23
C VAL A 78 4.43 -5.11 -15.72
N TYR A 79 4.63 -4.09 -16.55
CA TYR A 79 4.39 -4.17 -18.00
C TYR A 79 5.52 -4.87 -18.78
N ALA A 80 6.70 -5.00 -18.19
CA ALA A 80 7.79 -5.80 -18.76
C ALA A 80 7.59 -7.33 -18.59
N MET A 81 6.72 -7.77 -17.68
CA MET A 81 6.47 -9.21 -17.47
C MET A 81 5.89 -9.89 -18.72
N PRO A 82 6.29 -11.13 -19.06
CA PRO A 82 5.72 -11.86 -20.19
C PRO A 82 4.24 -12.18 -20.01
N GLU A 83 3.42 -11.93 -21.04
CA GLU A 83 1.97 -12.21 -20.97
C GLU A 83 1.64 -13.67 -20.68
N VAL A 84 2.47 -14.60 -21.18
CA VAL A 84 2.29 -16.04 -20.97
C VAL A 84 2.31 -16.38 -19.47
N GLN A 85 3.25 -15.78 -18.72
CA GLN A 85 3.35 -16.00 -17.27
C GLN A 85 2.14 -15.44 -16.53
N ILE A 86 1.61 -14.30 -16.97
CA ILE A 86 0.46 -13.62 -16.36
C ILE A 86 -0.84 -14.39 -16.61
N LYS A 87 -1.01 -14.97 -17.81
CA LYS A 87 -2.24 -15.66 -18.21
C LYS A 87 -2.35 -17.07 -17.63
N GLN A 88 -1.22 -17.72 -17.34
CA GLN A 88 -1.19 -19.09 -16.81
C GLN A 88 -1.77 -19.17 -15.38
N ASP A 89 -1.34 -18.26 -14.51
CA ASP A 89 -1.90 -18.12 -13.15
C ASP A 89 -1.90 -16.64 -12.74
N LYS A 90 -3.06 -16.02 -12.87
CA LYS A 90 -3.25 -14.59 -12.59
C LYS A 90 -3.04 -14.25 -11.11
N ASP A 91 -3.36 -15.18 -10.22
CA ASP A 91 -3.31 -14.95 -8.78
C ASP A 91 -1.88 -15.10 -8.28
N ALA A 92 -1.18 -16.14 -8.75
CA ALA A 92 0.22 -16.31 -8.48
C ALA A 92 1.05 -15.13 -9.00
N ALA A 93 0.78 -14.63 -10.22
CA ALA A 93 1.47 -13.46 -10.76
C ALA A 93 1.27 -12.20 -9.89
N ARG A 94 0.07 -12.02 -9.33
CA ARG A 94 -0.27 -10.91 -8.42
C ARG A 94 0.45 -11.02 -7.08
N GLU A 95 0.46 -12.19 -6.46
CA GLU A 95 1.15 -12.39 -5.17
C GLU A 95 2.67 -12.39 -5.32
N GLN A 96 3.19 -12.87 -6.45
CA GLN A 96 4.62 -12.82 -6.77
C GLN A 96 5.10 -11.37 -6.84
N ILE A 97 4.46 -10.52 -7.65
CA ILE A 97 4.91 -9.13 -7.80
C ILE A 97 4.73 -8.34 -6.49
N LYS A 98 3.65 -8.59 -5.74
CA LYS A 98 3.44 -8.00 -4.42
C LYS A 98 4.59 -8.30 -3.47
N THR A 99 4.98 -9.57 -3.37
CA THR A 99 6.06 -10.02 -2.50
C THR A 99 7.38 -9.38 -2.93
N GLN A 100 7.72 -9.48 -4.22
CA GLN A 100 8.96 -8.91 -4.76
C GLN A 100 9.08 -7.40 -4.51
N ILE A 101 8.00 -6.64 -4.72
CA ILE A 101 8.01 -5.19 -4.50
C ILE A 101 8.06 -4.84 -3.02
N THR A 102 7.37 -5.60 -2.16
CA THR A 102 7.45 -5.40 -0.70
C THR A 102 8.89 -5.59 -0.21
N GLU A 103 9.53 -6.69 -0.61
CA GLU A 103 10.91 -7.01 -0.24
C GLU A 103 11.90 -5.98 -0.79
N LYS A 104 11.76 -5.59 -2.07
CA LYS A 104 12.57 -4.53 -2.69
C LYS A 104 12.43 -3.21 -1.92
N CYS A 105 11.22 -2.84 -1.55
CA CYS A 105 10.98 -1.63 -0.76
C CYS A 105 11.66 -1.71 0.61
N LEU A 106 11.51 -2.82 1.34
CA LEU A 106 12.07 -2.98 2.68
C LEU A 106 13.59 -2.79 2.73
N ILE A 107 14.31 -3.22 1.69
CA ILE A 107 15.76 -3.08 1.58
C ILE A 107 16.22 -1.78 0.89
N THR A 108 15.29 -0.97 0.39
CA THR A 108 15.62 0.29 -0.28
C THR A 108 16.05 1.33 0.77
N PRO A 109 17.25 1.93 0.64
CA PRO A 109 17.68 3.01 1.52
C PRO A 109 16.71 4.19 1.47
N HIS A 110 16.36 4.72 2.63
CA HIS A 110 15.48 5.87 2.77
C HIS A 110 15.97 6.77 3.91
N ASP A 111 16.05 8.08 3.66
CA ASP A 111 16.46 9.06 4.66
C ASP A 111 15.28 9.61 5.46
N LYS A 112 14.08 9.55 4.86
CA LYS A 112 12.82 10.05 5.42
C LYS A 112 11.69 9.10 5.04
N LEU A 113 10.72 8.97 5.94
CA LEU A 113 9.46 8.32 5.64
C LEU A 113 8.67 9.19 4.64
N PRO A 114 8.17 8.63 3.53
CA PRO A 114 7.26 9.34 2.64
C PRO A 114 5.99 9.76 3.40
N GLU A 115 5.44 10.92 3.06
CA GLU A 115 4.12 11.30 3.56
C GLU A 115 3.07 10.43 2.87
N TYR A 116 2.73 9.31 3.50
CA TYR A 116 1.79 8.34 2.93
C TYR A 116 0.61 8.12 3.86
N LYS A 117 -0.59 8.11 3.27
CA LYS A 117 -1.80 7.66 3.95
C LYS A 117 -1.87 6.14 3.84
N GLN A 118 -2.07 5.45 4.96
CA GLN A 118 -2.38 4.02 4.92
C GLN A 118 -3.67 3.82 4.09
N PHE A 119 -3.56 3.02 3.03
CA PHE A 119 -4.68 2.64 2.15
C PHE A 119 -5.35 1.37 2.67
#